data_AF-A0A2V6E0G0-F1
#
_entry.id   AF-A0A2V6E0G0-F1
#
_cell.length_a   1.000
_cell.length_b   1.000
_cell.length_c   1.000
_cell.angle_alpha   90.00
_cell.angle_beta   90.00
_cell.angle_gamma   90.00
#
_symmetry.space_group_name_H-M   'P 1'
#
loop_
_entity.id
_entity.type
_entity.pdbx_description
1 polymer ?
#
loop_
_entity_poly.entity_id
_entity_poly.type
_entity_poly.pdbx_seq_one_letter_code
_entity_poly.pdbx_strand_id
1 'polypeptide(L)'
;MIDKIERAATTRIGTGVLNRLMRTVFAANPPPMVKGRRLKLFYAAQAAGTRDRSAKGRIHRREHLQPPEFVLFVNDPRLLTQSYARYLEARIRDAEPYSGLPIILTLRPRTETRRN
;
A
#
# COMPACT_ATOMS: atom_id res chain seq x y z
N MET A 1 24.15 -1.34 -8.74
CA MET A 1 22.84 -0.74 -9.07
C MET A 1 21.70 -1.76 -8.93
N ILE A 2 21.98 -3.05 -9.13
CA ILE A 2 21.05 -4.17 -8.90
C ILE A 2 20.77 -4.39 -7.40
N ASP A 3 21.79 -4.34 -6.55
CA ASP A 3 21.67 -4.57 -5.09
C ASP A 3 20.68 -3.65 -4.37
N LYS A 4 20.52 -2.40 -4.85
CA LYS A 4 19.57 -1.44 -4.26
C LYS A 4 18.13 -1.87 -4.51
N ILE A 5 17.85 -2.49 -5.66
CA ILE A 5 16.51 -2.93 -6.05
C ILE A 5 16.16 -4.22 -5.30
N GLU A 6 17.11 -5.15 -5.18
CA GLU A 6 16.95 -6.37 -4.37
C GLU A 6 16.71 -6.07 -2.89
N ARG A 7 17.47 -5.12 -2.32
CA ARG A 7 17.23 -4.64 -0.95
C ARG A 7 15.85 -4.00 -0.81
N ALA A 8 15.48 -3.10 -1.72
CA ALA A 8 14.17 -2.46 -1.69
C ALA A 8 12.99 -3.46 -1.77
N ALA A 9 13.14 -4.55 -2.52
CA ALA A 9 12.14 -5.61 -2.62
C ALA A 9 11.98 -6.42 -1.32
N THR A 10 13.01 -6.48 -0.49
CA THR A 10 12.99 -7.19 0.80
C THR A 10 12.68 -6.29 1.99
N THR A 11 12.78 -4.96 1.83
CA THR A 11 12.47 -4.00 2.89
C THR A 11 11.00 -4.03 3.28
N ARG A 12 10.76 -4.32 4.56
CA ARG A 12 9.42 -4.28 5.16
C ARG A 12 9.29 -3.11 6.13
N ILE A 13 8.23 -2.33 5.94
CA ILE A 13 7.81 -1.33 6.93
C ILE A 13 7.01 -2.09 8.00
N GLY A 14 7.52 -2.09 9.24
CA GLY A 14 6.80 -2.66 10.36
C GLY A 14 5.40 -2.06 10.48
N THR A 15 4.38 -2.90 10.71
CA THR A 15 2.97 -2.47 10.74
C THR A 15 2.73 -1.31 11.71
N GLY A 16 3.39 -1.29 12.87
CA GLY A 16 3.31 -0.18 13.82
C GLY A 16 3.81 1.15 13.25
N VAL A 17 4.93 1.13 12.53
CA VAL A 17 5.51 2.32 11.86
C VAL A 17 4.59 2.80 10.75
N LEU A 18 4.14 1.88 9.89
CA LEU A 18 3.22 2.18 8.79
C LEU A 18 1.92 2.82 9.30
N ASN A 19 1.33 2.28 10.36
CA ASN A 19 0.10 2.82 10.92
C ASN A 19 0.30 4.21 11.55
N ARG A 20 1.45 4.48 12.17
CA ARG A 20 1.77 5.85 12.66
C ARG A 20 1.93 6.82 11.50
N LEU A 21 2.70 6.46 10.48
CA LEU A 21 2.86 7.25 9.27
C LEU A 21 1.52 7.59 8.64
N MET A 22 0.67 6.58 8.40
CA MET A 22 -0.63 6.78 7.76
C MET A 22 -1.56 7.67 8.58
N ARG A 23 -1.53 7.60 9.92
CA ARG A 23 -2.28 8.52 10.77
C ARG A 23 -1.84 9.97 10.58
N THR A 24 -0.53 10.22 10.58
CA THR A 24 0.02 11.57 10.35
C THR A 24 -0.34 12.08 8.97
N VAL A 25 -0.23 11.23 7.94
CA VAL A 25 -0.58 11.57 6.56
C VAL A 25 -2.04 11.97 6.41
N PHE A 26 -2.96 11.19 6.98
CA PHE A 26 -4.39 11.50 6.93
C PHE A 26 -4.79 12.73 7.77
N ALA A 27 -4.04 13.04 8.83
CA ALA A 27 -4.25 14.24 9.62
C ALA A 27 -3.73 15.50 8.91
N ALA A 28 -2.56 15.41 8.28
CA ALA A 28 -1.93 16.53 7.58
C ALA A 28 -2.68 16.92 6.30
N ASN A 29 -3.16 15.92 5.54
CA ASN A 29 -3.96 16.15 4.34
C ASN A 29 -5.20 15.23 4.36
N PRO A 30 -6.31 15.68 4.94
CA PRO A 30 -7.52 14.88 5.00
C PRO A 30 -8.04 14.50 3.60
N PRO A 31 -8.57 13.27 3.40
CA PRO A 31 -9.16 12.89 2.12
C PRO A 31 -10.31 13.83 1.72
N PRO A 32 -10.46 14.13 0.41
CA PRO A 32 -11.61 14.86 -0.07
C PRO A 32 -12.89 14.07 0.20
N MET A 33 -14.01 14.79 0.31
CA MET A 33 -15.32 14.15 0.46
C MET A 33 -15.79 13.67 -0.91
N VAL A 34 -16.19 12.40 -1.00
CA VAL A 34 -16.79 11.80 -2.19
C VAL A 34 -18.21 11.41 -1.83
N LYS A 35 -19.20 11.96 -2.54
CA LYS A 35 -20.63 11.73 -2.27
C LYS A 35 -21.00 11.97 -0.78
N GLY A 36 -20.53 13.09 -0.23
CA GLY A 36 -20.79 13.49 1.17
C GLY A 36 -20.08 12.65 2.24
N ARG A 37 -19.23 11.69 1.88
CA ARG A 37 -18.51 10.83 2.83
C ARG A 37 -17.00 10.98 2.66
N ARG A 38 -16.27 10.94 3.78
CA ARG A 38 -14.81 10.97 3.80
C ARG A 38 -14.25 9.55 3.91
N LEU A 39 -13.16 9.27 3.20
CA LEU A 39 -12.42 8.02 3.36
C LEU A 39 -11.87 7.97 4.79
N LYS A 40 -12.18 6.89 5.51
CA LYS A 40 -11.66 6.63 6.86
C LYS A 40 -10.72 5.45 6.78
N LEU A 41 -9.47 5.66 7.16
CA LEU A 41 -8.50 4.59 7.36
C LEU A 41 -8.62 4.03 8.78
N PHE A 42 -8.75 2.71 8.89
CA PHE A 42 -8.72 2.03 10.17
C PHE A 42 -7.31 1.56 10.51
N TYR A 43 -6.69 0.84 9.58
CA TYR A 43 -5.31 0.39 9.70
C TYR A 43 -4.74 0.07 8.32
N ALA A 44 -3.42 -0.01 8.27
CA ALA A 44 -2.66 -0.36 7.09
C ALA A 44 -1.71 -1.51 7.43
N ALA A 45 -1.46 -2.39 6.47
CA ALA A 45 -0.47 -3.45 6.57
C ALA A 45 0.26 -3.62 5.23
N GLN A 46 1.54 -3.95 5.27
CA GLN A 46 2.24 -4.42 4.08
C GLN A 46 1.89 -5.89 3.88
N ALA A 47 1.40 -6.27 2.70
CA ALA A 47 1.16 -7.67 2.38
C ALA A 47 2.50 -8.40 2.38
N ALA A 48 2.54 -9.60 2.97
CA ALA A 48 3.69 -10.47 2.81
C ALA A 48 3.75 -10.83 1.33
N GLY A 49 4.80 -10.36 0.63
CA GLY A 49 4.96 -10.48 -0.81
C GLY A 49 4.34 -11.76 -1.35
N THR A 50 3.23 -11.59 -2.08
CA THR A 50 2.60 -12.70 -2.78
C THR A 50 3.59 -13.10 -3.86
N ARG A 51 4.29 -14.21 -3.65
CA ARG A 51 5.04 -14.89 -4.71
C ARG A 51 4.07 -15.06 -5.86
N ASP A 52 4.36 -14.40 -6.97
CA ASP A 52 3.59 -14.57 -8.19
C ASP A 52 3.50 -16.07 -8.50
N ARG A 53 2.33 -16.67 -8.26
CA ARG A 53 2.07 -18.09 -8.59
C ARG A 53 1.81 -18.27 -10.09
N SER A 54 1.76 -17.17 -10.85
CA SER A 54 1.50 -17.14 -12.30
C SER A 54 2.77 -17.21 -13.15
N ALA A 55 3.97 -17.23 -12.56
CA ALA A 55 5.23 -17.43 -13.29
C ALA A 55 5.42 -18.90 -13.74
N LYS A 56 4.38 -19.52 -14.32
CA LYS A 56 4.45 -20.77 -15.07
C LYS A 56 4.66 -20.45 -16.54
N GLY A 57 5.84 -19.89 -16.84
CA GLY A 57 6.25 -19.55 -18.19
C GLY A 57 7.77 -19.43 -18.22
N ARG A 58 8.43 -20.43 -18.80
CA ARG A 58 9.88 -20.40 -19.06
C ARG A 58 10.16 -19.31 -20.11
N ILE A 59 11.24 -18.57 -19.86
CA ILE A 59 12.05 -17.69 -20.72
C ILE A 59 12.07 -16.25 -20.14
N HIS A 60 13.27 -15.83 -19.71
CA HIS A 60 13.59 -14.65 -18.88
C HIS A 60 13.52 -14.89 -17.36
N ARG A 61 14.56 -15.56 -16.83
CA ARG A 61 14.99 -15.46 -15.43
C ARG A 61 15.54 -14.04 -15.18
N ARG A 62 14.70 -13.02 -15.23
CA ARG A 62 14.95 -11.78 -14.50
C ARG A 62 14.33 -12.02 -13.13
N GLU A 63 15.11 -11.81 -12.08
CA GLU A 63 14.60 -11.90 -10.72
C GLU A 63 13.32 -11.07 -10.61
N HIS A 64 12.20 -11.75 -10.44
CA HIS A 64 10.89 -11.11 -10.40
C HIS A 64 10.79 -10.44 -9.02
N LEU A 65 11.40 -9.26 -8.91
CA LEU A 65 11.40 -8.44 -7.71
C LEU A 65 9.95 -8.11 -7.40
N GLN A 66 9.47 -8.60 -6.25
CA GLN A 66 8.08 -8.46 -5.90
C GLN A 66 7.80 -7.01 -5.51
N PRO A 67 6.82 -6.35 -6.15
CA PRO A 67 6.46 -5.00 -5.78
C PRO A 67 5.89 -4.98 -4.35
N PRO A 68 6.24 -3.98 -3.53
CA PRO A 68 5.66 -3.82 -2.21
C PRO A 68 4.16 -3.51 -2.33
N GLU A 69 3.33 -4.38 -1.77
CA GLU A 69 1.89 -4.19 -1.68
C GLU A 69 1.49 -3.72 -0.28
N PHE A 70 0.70 -2.65 -0.22
CA PHE A 70 0.10 -2.14 1.00
C PHE A 70 -1.41 -2.29 0.96
N VAL A 71 -1.94 -2.97 1.96
CA VAL A 71 -3.37 -3.15 2.16
C VAL A 71 -3.88 -2.11 3.14
N LEU A 72 -4.76 -1.23 2.67
CA LEU A 72 -5.43 -0.19 3.45
C LEU A 72 -6.84 -0.66 3.80
N PHE A 73 -7.11 -0.82 5.09
CA PHE A 73 -8.43 -1.18 5.58
C PHE A 73 -9.24 0.09 5.83
N VAL A 74 -10.27 0.29 5.02
CA VAL A 74 -11.05 1.53 4.98
C VAL A 74 -12.54 1.28 5.18
N ASN A 75 -13.31 2.35 5.34
CA ASN A 75 -14.76 2.29 5.40
C ASN A 75 -15.40 1.92 4.05
N ASP A 76 -15.01 2.58 2.95
CA ASP A 76 -15.53 2.29 1.62
C ASP A 76 -14.42 2.56 0.58
N PRO A 77 -13.89 1.53 -0.10
CA PRO A 77 -12.84 1.68 -1.11
C PRO A 77 -13.18 2.66 -2.23
N ARG A 78 -14.47 2.85 -2.54
CA ARG A 78 -14.93 3.74 -3.62
C ARG A 78 -14.75 5.22 -3.28
N LEU A 79 -14.41 5.55 -2.03
CA LEU A 79 -14.14 6.92 -1.60
C LEU A 79 -12.70 7.37 -1.89
N LEU A 80 -11.82 6.45 -2.32
CA LEU A 80 -10.47 6.80 -2.71
C LEU A 80 -10.47 7.39 -4.12
N THR A 81 -10.05 8.65 -4.24
CA THR A 81 -9.80 9.28 -5.54
C THR A 81 -8.40 8.92 -6.04
N GLN A 82 -8.21 8.94 -7.36
CA GLN A 82 -6.90 8.66 -7.95
C GLN A 82 -5.81 9.65 -7.47
N SER A 83 -6.16 10.93 -7.31
CA SER A 83 -5.22 11.93 -6.79
C SER A 83 -4.82 11.65 -5.34
N TYR A 84 -5.76 11.23 -4.50
CA TYR A 84 -5.43 10.86 -3.12
C TYR A 84 -4.62 9.56 -3.07
N ALA A 85 -4.87 8.60 -3.95
CA ALA A 85 -4.05 7.40 -4.09
C ALA A 85 -2.58 7.74 -4.42
N ARG A 86 -2.35 8.62 -5.40
CA ARG A 86 -1.00 9.13 -5.74
C ARG A 86 -0.33 9.84 -4.57
N TYR A 87 -1.11 10.63 -3.82
CA TYR A 87 -0.61 11.27 -2.60
C TYR A 87 -0.15 10.24 -1.56
N LEU A 88 -0.97 9.21 -1.28
CA LEU A 88 -0.59 8.15 -0.35
C LEU A 88 0.66 7.39 -0.82
N GLU A 89 0.76 7.08 -2.11
CA GLU A 89 1.96 6.48 -2.70
C GLU A 89 3.20 7.34 -2.44
N ALA A 90 3.12 8.64 -2.74
CA ALA A 90 4.22 9.57 -2.51
C ALA A 90 4.64 9.61 -1.03
N ARG A 91 3.69 9.59 -0.09
CA ARG A 91 4.01 9.55 1.35
C ARG A 91 4.63 8.24 1.81
N ILE A 92 4.31 7.12 1.16
CA ILE A 92 5.00 5.85 1.41
C ILE A 92 6.41 5.91 0.85
N ARG A 93 6.61 6.47 -0.34
CA ARG A 93 7.93 6.66 -0.96
C ARG A 93 8.87 7.55 -0.13
N ASP A 94 8.32 8.58 0.51
CA ASP A 94 9.11 9.41 1.43
C ASP A 94 9.65 8.62 2.63
N ALA A 95 8.90 7.61 3.10
CA ALA A 95 9.32 6.77 4.22
C ALA A 95 10.24 5.61 3.77
N GLU A 96 9.94 5.01 2.62
CA GLU A 96 10.77 3.99 1.98
C GLU A 96 10.70 4.17 0.45
N PRO A 97 11.79 4.57 -0.22
CA PRO A 97 11.75 5.00 -1.63
C PRO A 97 11.29 3.95 -2.65
N TYR A 98 11.48 2.65 -2.36
CA TYR A 98 11.18 1.55 -3.28
C TYR A 98 11.64 1.82 -4.73
N SER A 99 12.89 2.27 -4.87
CA SER A 99 13.44 2.74 -6.14
C SER A 99 13.40 1.65 -7.21
N GLY A 100 12.77 1.94 -8.35
CA GLY A 100 12.63 0.99 -9.46
C GLY A 100 11.50 -0.02 -9.29
N LEU A 101 10.71 0.04 -8.21
CA LEU A 101 9.55 -0.83 -7.99
C LEU A 101 8.24 -0.01 -7.95
N PRO A 102 7.16 -0.49 -8.60
CA PRO A 102 5.84 0.07 -8.40
C PRO A 102 5.35 -0.28 -7.00
N ILE A 103 4.64 0.66 -6.35
CA ILE A 103 3.96 0.40 -5.08
C ILE A 103 2.52 0.03 -5.40
N ILE A 104 2.05 -1.10 -4.87
CA ILE A 104 0.66 -1.53 -5.05
C ILE A 104 -0.14 -1.08 -3.83
N LEU A 105 -1.22 -0.33 -4.04
CA LEU A 105 -2.17 0.05 -3.00
C LEU A 105 -3.48 -0.72 -3.18
N THR A 106 -3.73 -1.67 -2.29
CA THR A 106 -4.96 -2.46 -2.26
C THR A 106 -5.87 -1.96 -1.15
N LEU A 107 -7.13 -1.67 -1.48
CA LEU A 107 -8.11 -1.23 -0.49
C LEU A 107 -9.05 -2.37 -0.14
N ARG A 108 -9.24 -2.60 1.16
CA ARG A 108 -10.20 -3.58 1.67
C ARG A 108 -11.20 -2.86 2.56
N PRO A 109 -12.51 -3.07 2.36
CA PRO A 109 -13.48 -2.65 3.34
C PRO A 109 -13.19 -3.41 4.63
N ARG A 110 -13.23 -2.73 5.78
CA ARG A 110 -13.24 -3.42 7.06
C ARG A 110 -14.58 -4.15 7.16
N THR A 111 -14.57 -5.48 7.12
CA THR A 111 -15.74 -6.28 7.47
C THR A 111 -16.07 -5.95 8.92
N GLU A 112 -17.09 -5.13 9.14
CA GLU A 112 -17.69 -5.02 10.46
C GLU A 112 -18.28 -6.40 10.76
N THR A 113 -17.61 -7.18 11.60
CA THR A 113 -18.30 -8.19 12.38
C THR A 113 -19.35 -7.43 13.18
N ARG A 114 -20.57 -7.34 12.65
CA ARG A 114 -21.74 -6.94 13.42
C ARG A 114 -21.85 -7.96 14.56
N ARG A 115 -21.23 -7.66 15.70
CA ARG A 115 -21.59 -8.30 16.96
C ARG A 115 -22.99 -7.78 17.27
N ASN A 116 -23.98 -8.60 16.94
CA ASN A 116 -25.34 -8.49 17.41
C ASN A 116 -25.42 -9.15 18.79
#